data_AF-A0A0F8CIN6-F1
#
_entry.id   AF-A0A0F8CIN6-F1
#
_cell.length_a   1.000
_cell.length_b   1.000
_cell.length_c   1.000
_cell.angle_alpha   90.00
_cell.angle_beta   90.00
_cell.angle_gamma   90.00
#
_symmetry.space_group_name_H-M   'P 1'
#
loop_
_entity.id
_entity.type
_entity.pdbx_description
1 polymer ?
#
loop_
_entity_poly.entity_id
_entity_poly.type
_entity_poly.pdbx_seq_one_letter_code
_entity_poly.pdbx_strand_id
1 'polypeptide(L)'
;MKVFLYEGMNVTDTQINEIYNVINAIGNKKNIQDIPVIFKKSDFVKDAVASGYDTKYRNPLIGAIQLTGQTGARGTLGFCAKTGSGTGYVTAQHLGTHVGYQMYQPTKTSQNSLGTVSMISGHHADACFVPYGDVSAKIHIGNGNTLPVVTYMSAQPSDEWSGLTVYKSGKVL
;
A
#
# COMPACT_ATOMS: atom_id res chain seq x y z
N MET A 1 -20.35 -1.91 -15.30
CA MET A 1 -19.64 -0.74 -14.73
C MET A 1 -19.65 -0.81 -13.20
N LYS A 2 -18.56 -0.42 -12.52
CA LYS A 2 -18.50 -0.36 -11.05
C LYS A 2 -18.53 1.11 -10.61
N VAL A 3 -19.44 1.46 -9.70
CA VAL A 3 -19.52 2.77 -9.07
C VAL A 3 -19.09 2.61 -7.62
N PHE A 4 -18.06 3.36 -7.21
CA PHE A 4 -17.54 3.32 -5.85
C PHE A 4 -18.05 4.51 -5.04
N LEU A 5 -18.79 4.21 -3.97
CA LEU A 5 -19.27 5.16 -2.98
C LEU A 5 -18.34 5.10 -1.77
N TYR A 6 -18.07 6.25 -1.13
CA TYR A 6 -17.24 6.27 0.08
C TYR A 6 -17.87 5.45 1.21
N GLU A 7 -17.07 4.65 1.93
CA GLU A 7 -17.55 3.73 2.99
C GLU A 7 -18.28 4.47 4.12
N GLY A 8 -17.91 5.73 4.40
CA GLY A 8 -18.57 6.59 5.40
C GLY A 8 -19.76 7.42 4.90
N MET A 9 -20.11 7.39 3.61
CA MET A 9 -21.26 8.13 3.12
C MET A 9 -22.57 7.37 3.42
N ASN A 10 -23.51 8.11 4.02
CA ASN A 10 -24.92 7.72 4.05
C ASN A 10 -25.52 8.03 2.68
N VAL A 11 -25.69 6.99 1.88
CA VAL A 11 -26.31 7.07 0.56
C VAL A 11 -27.63 6.31 0.64
N THR A 12 -28.72 6.97 0.26
CA THR A 12 -30.06 6.37 0.22
C THR A 12 -30.30 5.66 -1.11
N ASP A 13 -31.26 4.75 -1.14
CA ASP A 13 -31.69 4.08 -2.38
C ASP A 13 -32.14 5.09 -3.45
N THR A 14 -32.76 6.19 -3.02
CA THR A 14 -33.15 7.29 -3.93
C THR A 14 -31.93 7.89 -4.63
N GLN A 15 -30.85 8.16 -3.90
CA GLN A 15 -29.61 8.70 -4.49
C GLN A 15 -28.92 7.69 -5.40
N ILE A 16 -28.98 6.39 -5.07
CA ILE A 16 -28.48 5.31 -5.96
C ILE A 16 -29.28 5.29 -7.26
N ASN A 17 -30.61 5.42 -7.18
CA ASN A 17 -31.49 5.45 -8.34
C ASN A 17 -31.25 6.68 -9.22
N GLU A 18 -30.99 7.84 -8.63
CA GLU A 18 -30.62 9.06 -9.38
C GLU A 18 -29.33 8.85 -10.16
N ILE A 19 -28.28 8.28 -9.54
CA ILE A 19 -27.02 7.96 -10.21
C ILE A 19 -27.26 6.98 -11.35
N TYR A 20 -28.04 5.92 -11.11
CA TYR A 20 -28.38 4.93 -12.12
C TYR A 20 -29.15 5.55 -13.30
N ASN A 21 -30.11 6.43 -13.04
CA ASN A 21 -30.90 7.11 -14.07
C ASN A 21 -30.02 8.00 -14.97
N VAL A 22 -29.04 8.71 -14.40
CA VAL A 22 -28.07 9.49 -15.18
C VAL A 22 -27.24 8.57 -16.11
N ILE A 23 -26.76 7.45 -15.58
CA ILE A 23 -25.99 6.47 -16.35
C ILE A 23 -26.82 5.90 -17.50
N ASN A 24 -28.06 5.49 -17.21
CA ASN A 24 -28.98 4.95 -18.22
C ASN A 24 -29.35 5.99 -19.27
N ALA A 25 -29.61 7.24 -18.88
CA ALA A 25 -29.89 8.31 -19.84
C ALA A 25 -28.73 8.54 -20.82
N ILE A 26 -27.48 8.46 -20.33
CA ILE A 26 -26.29 8.55 -21.18
C ILE A 26 -26.13 7.30 -22.06
N GLY A 27 -26.38 6.11 -21.51
CA GLY A 27 -26.37 4.84 -22.25
C GLY A 27 -27.35 4.85 -23.41
N ASN A 28 -28.58 5.25 -23.16
CA ASN A 28 -29.65 5.32 -24.16
C ASN A 28 -29.32 6.31 -25.27
N LYS A 29 -28.71 7.47 -24.97
CA LYS A 29 -28.21 8.41 -26.01
C LYS A 29 -27.14 7.78 -26.92
N LYS A 30 -26.50 6.70 -26.48
CA LYS A 30 -25.51 5.93 -27.25
C LYS A 30 -26.04 4.58 -27.74
N ASN A 31 -27.37 4.35 -27.71
CA ASN A 31 -28.01 3.09 -28.07
C ASN A 31 -27.52 1.87 -27.26
N ILE A 32 -27.17 2.08 -25.98
CA ILE A 32 -26.82 1.01 -25.03
C ILE A 32 -27.94 0.93 -23.99
N GLN A 33 -28.74 -0.13 -24.03
CA GLN A 33 -29.97 -0.23 -23.22
C GLN A 33 -29.79 -0.98 -21.89
N ASP A 34 -28.75 -1.80 -21.76
CA ASP A 34 -28.47 -2.59 -20.56
C ASP A 34 -27.06 -2.29 -20.05
N ILE A 35 -26.93 -1.27 -19.20
CA ILE A 35 -25.67 -0.98 -18.50
C ILE A 35 -25.73 -1.66 -17.12
N PRO A 36 -25.08 -2.82 -16.92
CA PRO A 36 -25.01 -3.42 -15.59
C PRO A 36 -24.16 -2.53 -14.68
N VAL A 37 -24.81 -1.86 -13.72
CA VAL A 37 -24.15 -1.01 -12.72
C VAL A 37 -24.07 -1.76 -11.39
N ILE A 38 -22.87 -1.85 -10.84
CA ILE A 38 -22.65 -2.42 -9.51
C ILE A 38 -22.18 -1.30 -8.61
N PHE A 39 -22.97 -0.98 -7.59
CA PHE A 39 -22.59 -0.05 -6.54
C PHE A 39 -21.79 -0.78 -5.47
N LYS A 40 -20.64 -0.22 -5.12
CA LYS A 40 -19.80 -0.74 -4.03
C LYS A 40 -19.45 0.40 -3.09
N LYS A 41 -19.56 0.16 -1.80
CA LYS A 41 -18.89 1.01 -0.83
C LYS A 41 -17.41 0.62 -0.78
N SER A 42 -16.53 1.61 -0.87
CA SER A 42 -15.10 1.45 -0.73
C SER A 42 -14.55 2.68 -0.04
N ASP A 43 -13.68 2.47 0.95
CA ASP A 43 -12.80 3.52 1.41
C ASP A 43 -11.90 3.92 0.22
N PHE A 44 -11.82 5.21 -0.10
CA PHE A 44 -10.67 5.69 -0.87
C PHE A 44 -9.48 5.68 0.08
N VAL A 45 -8.28 5.49 -0.46
CA VAL A 45 -7.02 5.76 0.26
C VAL A 45 -7.25 7.05 1.04
N LYS A 46 -7.29 6.97 2.38
CA LYS A 46 -7.36 8.17 3.21
C LYS A 46 -6.31 9.09 2.64
N ASP A 47 -6.72 10.29 2.21
CA ASP A 47 -5.80 11.41 2.08
C ASP A 47 -5.27 11.61 3.49
N ALA A 48 -4.25 10.83 3.84
CA ALA A 48 -3.35 11.18 4.90
C ALA A 48 -2.79 12.51 4.41
N VAL A 49 -3.26 13.58 5.02
CA VAL A 49 -2.67 14.91 4.89
C VAL A 49 -1.17 14.67 4.80
N ALA A 50 -0.56 15.10 3.69
CA ALA A 50 0.80 14.67 3.30
C ALA A 50 1.88 14.91 4.37
N SER A 51 1.54 15.62 5.46
CA SER A 51 2.30 15.78 6.70
C SER A 51 2.66 14.47 7.43
N GLY A 52 2.11 13.32 7.02
CA GLY A 52 2.48 12.00 7.58
C GLY A 52 3.58 11.24 6.82
N TYR A 53 3.88 11.61 5.58
CA TYR A 53 4.74 10.84 4.65
C TYR A 53 5.98 11.65 4.25
N ASP A 54 6.73 12.12 5.24
CA ASP A 54 7.90 12.99 5.06
C ASP A 54 9.20 12.32 5.57
N THR A 55 10.23 13.14 5.82
CA THR A 55 11.54 12.67 6.31
C THR A 55 11.52 12.23 7.78
N LYS A 56 10.44 12.48 8.53
CA LYS A 56 10.33 12.18 9.97
C LYS A 56 10.56 10.71 10.29
N TYR A 57 10.13 9.82 9.41
CA TYR A 57 10.23 8.37 9.59
C TYR A 57 11.40 7.75 8.84
N ARG A 58 12.45 8.52 8.52
CA ARG A 58 13.63 7.98 7.83
C ARG A 58 14.48 7.10 8.75
N ASN A 59 14.50 7.43 10.04
CA ASN A 59 15.35 6.80 11.03
C ASN A 59 14.60 6.75 12.39
N PRO A 60 14.10 5.59 12.81
CA PRO A 60 14.08 4.31 12.09
C PRO A 60 13.06 4.30 10.95
N LEU A 61 13.34 3.54 9.89
CA LEU A 61 12.34 3.22 8.86
C LEU A 61 11.20 2.39 9.46
N ILE A 62 9.98 2.66 9.01
CA ILE A 62 8.77 1.92 9.39
C ILE A 62 7.91 1.60 8.16
N GLY A 63 7.06 0.58 8.28
CA GLY A 63 6.10 0.17 7.26
C GLY A 63 5.12 1.28 6.86
N ALA A 64 4.59 1.17 5.64
CA ALA A 64 3.59 2.08 5.09
C ALA A 64 4.06 3.54 4.94
N ILE A 65 5.35 3.79 4.73
CA ILE A 65 5.89 5.12 4.37
C ILE A 65 6.29 5.16 2.89
N GLN A 66 6.29 6.33 2.27
CA GLN A 66 6.66 6.49 0.86
C GLN A 66 8.14 6.11 0.63
N LEU A 67 8.38 5.32 -0.40
CA LEU A 67 9.70 5.06 -0.96
C LEU A 67 9.83 5.69 -2.35
N THR A 68 11.05 6.06 -2.72
CA THR A 68 11.42 6.47 -4.06
C THR A 68 12.53 5.55 -4.58
N GLY A 69 12.33 4.99 -5.77
CA GLY A 69 13.36 4.24 -6.49
C GLY A 69 14.37 5.15 -7.20
N GLN A 70 15.49 4.59 -7.66
CA GLN A 70 16.54 5.28 -8.40
C GLN A 70 16.05 6.06 -9.64
N THR A 71 14.98 5.61 -10.30
CA THR A 71 14.40 6.33 -11.45
C THR A 71 13.44 7.45 -11.05
N GLY A 72 13.16 7.62 -9.75
CA GLY A 72 12.17 8.56 -9.24
C GLY A 72 10.76 7.98 -9.10
N ALA A 73 10.55 6.72 -9.50
CA ALA A 73 9.29 6.00 -9.26
C ALA A 73 8.99 5.95 -7.76
N ARG A 74 7.73 6.16 -7.39
CA ARG A 74 7.29 6.19 -5.99
C ARG A 74 6.46 4.96 -5.68
N GLY A 75 6.62 4.46 -4.47
CA GLY A 75 5.82 3.38 -3.92
C GLY A 75 5.75 3.47 -2.41
N THR A 76 5.38 2.37 -1.78
CA THR A 76 5.20 2.30 -0.33
C THR A 76 6.08 1.20 0.24
N LEU A 77 6.79 1.50 1.33
CA LEU A 77 7.52 0.50 2.10
C LEU A 77 6.53 -0.55 2.60
N GLY A 78 6.80 -1.83 2.30
CA GLY A 78 6.00 -2.94 2.80
C GLY A 78 6.24 -3.13 4.29
N PHE A 79 7.28 -3.88 4.63
CA PHE A 79 7.61 -4.20 6.02
C PHE A 79 9.11 -4.12 6.27
N CYS A 80 9.48 -3.64 7.46
CA CYS A 80 10.81 -3.87 8.01
C CYS A 80 10.97 -5.37 8.29
N ALA A 81 12.11 -5.93 7.91
CA ALA A 81 12.38 -7.36 7.98
C ALA A 81 13.75 -7.63 8.60
N LYS A 82 13.89 -8.82 9.17
CA LYS A 82 15.17 -9.35 9.66
C LYS A 82 15.47 -10.66 8.97
N THR A 83 16.68 -10.78 8.50
CA THR A 83 17.26 -11.99 7.91
C THR A 83 18.34 -12.54 8.84
N GLY A 84 18.84 -13.75 8.57
CA GLY A 84 20.01 -14.28 9.29
C GLY A 84 21.26 -13.39 9.16
N SER A 85 21.36 -12.59 8.10
CA SER A 85 22.48 -11.70 7.81
C SER A 85 22.31 -10.27 8.33
N GLY A 86 21.15 -9.89 8.86
CA GLY A 86 20.90 -8.53 9.37
C GLY A 86 19.49 -8.01 9.12
N THR A 87 19.30 -6.73 9.40
CA THR A 87 18.01 -6.02 9.26
C THR A 87 17.90 -5.32 7.91
N GLY A 88 16.67 -5.02 7.51
CA GLY A 88 16.36 -4.28 6.30
C GLY A 88 14.86 -4.13 6.10
N TYR A 89 14.44 -4.00 4.85
CA TYR A 89 13.02 -3.88 4.53
C TYR A 89 12.69 -4.55 3.20
N VAL A 90 11.41 -4.91 3.07
CA VAL A 90 10.83 -5.52 1.87
C VAL A 90 9.92 -4.51 1.19
N THR A 91 10.00 -4.47 -0.14
CA THR A 91 9.11 -3.69 -1.02
C THR A 91 8.86 -4.47 -2.31
N ALA A 92 8.00 -3.95 -3.19
CA ALA A 92 7.76 -4.54 -4.49
C ALA A 92 9.01 -4.50 -5.39
N GLN A 93 9.26 -5.57 -6.13
CA GLN A 93 10.37 -5.65 -7.09
C GLN A 93 10.17 -4.64 -8.23
N HIS A 94 8.95 -4.39 -8.67
CA HIS A 94 8.70 -3.38 -9.69
C HIS A 94 9.06 -1.94 -9.25
N LEU A 95 9.30 -1.71 -7.94
CA LEU A 95 9.89 -0.48 -7.43
C LEU A 95 11.43 -0.58 -7.36
N GLY A 96 11.96 -1.66 -6.78
CA GLY A 96 13.40 -1.96 -6.72
C GLY A 96 13.81 -2.97 -7.79
N THR A 97 13.98 -2.50 -9.03
CA THR A 97 13.86 -3.32 -10.25
C THR A 97 14.96 -4.36 -10.48
N HIS A 98 16.13 -4.22 -9.85
CA HIS A 98 17.23 -5.18 -9.95
C HIS A 98 18.12 -5.15 -8.70
N VAL A 99 18.97 -6.17 -8.51
CA VAL A 99 20.01 -6.15 -7.47
C VAL A 99 20.98 -4.99 -7.74
N GLY A 100 21.38 -4.27 -6.69
CA GLY A 100 22.16 -3.04 -6.75
C GLY A 100 21.33 -1.76 -6.97
N TYR A 101 20.02 -1.87 -7.21
CA TYR A 101 19.16 -0.70 -7.42
C TYR A 101 19.03 0.14 -6.15
N GLN A 102 19.31 1.45 -6.25
CA GLN A 102 19.34 2.34 -5.11
C GLN A 102 17.93 2.80 -4.69
N MET A 103 17.66 2.78 -3.39
CA MET A 103 16.38 3.20 -2.81
C MET A 103 16.52 4.43 -1.92
N TYR A 104 15.43 5.19 -1.80
CA TYR A 104 15.41 6.47 -1.07
C TYR A 104 14.09 6.70 -0.31
N GLN A 105 14.12 7.53 0.74
CA GLN A 105 12.92 8.08 1.39
C GLN A 105 13.08 9.54 1.85
N PRO A 106 12.08 10.41 1.61
CA PRO A 106 10.90 10.19 0.78
C PRO A 106 11.20 10.44 -0.71
N THR A 107 12.31 11.14 -1.02
CA THR A 107 12.68 11.60 -2.37
C THR A 107 14.14 11.23 -2.70
N LYS A 108 14.51 11.26 -3.99
CA LYS A 108 15.84 10.90 -4.49
C LYS A 108 16.88 12.00 -4.19
N THR A 109 17.49 11.96 -3.01
CA THR A 109 18.68 12.77 -2.67
C THR A 109 19.68 11.91 -1.89
N SER A 110 20.95 12.29 -1.83
CA SER A 110 21.99 11.51 -1.13
C SER A 110 21.69 11.35 0.37
N GLN A 111 21.14 12.38 1.00
CA GLN A 111 20.74 12.36 2.42
C GLN A 111 19.56 11.40 2.68
N ASN A 112 18.86 10.98 1.63
CA ASN A 112 17.66 10.17 1.69
C ASN A 112 17.91 8.71 1.34
N SER A 113 19.17 8.32 1.12
CA SER A 113 19.57 6.97 0.74
C SER A 113 19.20 5.94 1.80
N LEU A 114 18.53 4.86 1.36
CA LEU A 114 18.11 3.74 2.20
C LEU A 114 18.80 2.42 1.82
N GLY A 115 19.94 2.49 1.16
CA GLY A 115 20.68 1.32 0.68
C GLY A 115 20.21 0.79 -0.69
N THR A 116 20.85 -0.29 -1.12
CA THR A 116 20.64 -0.91 -2.43
C THR A 116 19.95 -2.26 -2.31
N VAL A 117 19.11 -2.60 -3.29
CA VAL A 117 18.45 -3.91 -3.37
C VAL A 117 19.50 -5.02 -3.37
N SER A 118 19.38 -5.96 -2.43
CA SER A 118 20.31 -7.10 -2.31
C SER A 118 19.72 -8.40 -2.86
N MET A 119 18.40 -8.50 -2.90
CA MET A 119 17.70 -9.71 -3.32
C MET A 119 16.39 -9.32 -4.01
N ILE A 120 16.06 -10.01 -5.09
CA ILE A 120 14.78 -9.97 -5.78
C ILE A 120 14.23 -11.39 -5.83
N SER A 121 12.91 -11.55 -5.78
CA SER A 121 12.30 -12.89 -5.74
C SER A 121 12.17 -13.55 -7.13
N GLY A 122 12.35 -12.78 -8.21
CA GLY A 122 12.31 -13.30 -9.57
C GLY A 122 10.89 -13.68 -10.00
N HIS A 123 10.68 -14.94 -10.39
CA HIS A 123 9.40 -15.42 -10.91
C HIS A 123 8.35 -15.76 -9.85
N HIS A 124 8.74 -15.84 -8.57
CA HIS A 124 7.88 -16.39 -7.52
C HIS A 124 7.06 -15.33 -6.79
N ALA A 125 7.49 -14.07 -6.82
CA ALA A 125 6.78 -12.92 -6.27
C ALA A 125 7.34 -11.58 -6.81
N ASP A 126 6.51 -10.56 -6.78
CA ASP A 126 6.93 -9.18 -7.03
C ASP A 126 7.47 -8.54 -5.74
N ALA A 127 8.64 -9.00 -5.29
CA ALA A 127 9.23 -8.60 -4.03
C ALA A 127 10.75 -8.47 -4.10
N CYS A 128 11.30 -7.50 -3.38
CA CYS A 128 12.73 -7.33 -3.19
C CYS A 128 13.06 -6.94 -1.75
N PHE A 129 14.31 -7.23 -1.34
CA PHE A 129 14.84 -6.93 -0.01
C PHE A 129 16.04 -5.98 -0.09
N VAL A 130 16.03 -4.96 0.77
CA VAL A 130 17.07 -3.94 0.89
C VAL A 130 17.64 -3.99 2.30
N PRO A 131 18.95 -4.30 2.48
CA PRO A 131 19.60 -4.25 3.78
C PRO A 131 19.68 -2.81 4.28
N TYR A 132 19.25 -2.58 5.52
CA TYR A 132 19.31 -1.28 6.17
C TYR A 132 19.32 -1.44 7.69
N GLY A 133 20.28 -0.80 8.36
CA GLY A 133 20.53 -1.01 9.78
C GLY A 133 19.45 -0.42 10.69
N ASP A 134 18.83 0.69 10.29
CA ASP A 134 17.93 1.46 11.15
C ASP A 134 16.47 1.31 10.71
N VAL A 135 15.87 0.19 11.12
CA VAL A 135 14.48 -0.18 10.83
C VAL A 135 13.75 -0.53 12.12
N SER A 136 12.44 -0.27 12.18
CA SER A 136 11.62 -0.57 13.35
C SER A 136 10.37 -1.34 12.96
N ALA A 137 10.00 -2.32 13.78
CA ALA A 137 8.83 -3.18 13.64
C ALA A 137 7.52 -2.41 13.90
N LYS A 138 7.23 -1.40 13.08
CA LYS A 138 6.05 -0.53 13.17
C LYS A 138 5.46 -0.27 11.80
N ILE A 139 4.17 0.07 11.75
CA ILE A 139 3.45 0.47 10.54
C ILE A 139 2.80 1.82 10.78
N HIS A 140 3.00 2.76 9.86
CA HIS A 140 2.30 4.04 9.87
C HIS A 140 0.82 3.85 9.50
N ILE A 141 -0.09 4.40 10.32
CA ILE A 141 -1.55 4.25 10.13
C ILE A 141 -2.26 5.58 9.85
N GLY A 142 -1.50 6.64 9.55
CA GLY A 142 -2.02 7.98 9.30
C GLY A 142 -1.98 8.88 10.55
N ASN A 143 -2.16 10.19 10.32
CA ASN A 143 -2.20 11.22 11.38
C ASN A 143 -0.99 11.20 12.33
N GLY A 144 0.19 10.80 11.83
CA GLY A 144 1.39 10.72 12.67
C GLY A 144 1.46 9.51 13.59
N ASN A 145 0.48 8.61 13.54
CA ASN A 145 0.37 7.45 14.43
C ASN A 145 0.99 6.18 13.82
N THR A 146 1.45 5.29 14.70
CA THR A 146 2.05 4.00 14.33
C THR A 146 1.53 2.87 15.20
N LEU A 147 1.40 1.66 14.63
CA LEU A 147 1.15 0.43 15.39
C LEU A 147 2.37 -0.49 15.35
N PRO A 148 2.64 -1.26 16.42
CA PRO A 148 3.68 -2.27 16.41
C PRO A 148 3.30 -3.44 15.50
N VAL A 149 4.30 -4.02 14.83
CA VAL A 149 4.16 -5.32 14.16
C VAL A 149 4.23 -6.40 15.24
N VAL A 150 3.14 -7.17 15.38
CA VAL A 150 2.97 -8.13 16.48
C VAL A 150 3.64 -9.48 16.23
N THR A 151 3.82 -9.88 14.97
CA THR A 151 4.50 -11.12 14.60
C THR A 151 5.04 -11.06 13.17
N TYR A 152 6.06 -11.89 12.89
CA TYR A 152 6.62 -12.12 11.56
C TYR A 152 6.39 -13.59 11.19
N MET A 153 5.77 -13.85 10.05
CA MET A 153 5.52 -15.22 9.61
C MET A 153 6.78 -15.78 8.95
N SER A 154 7.40 -16.79 9.57
CA SER A 154 8.60 -17.48 9.06
C SER A 154 8.31 -18.84 8.42
N ALA A 155 7.05 -19.31 8.47
CA ALA A 155 6.62 -20.59 7.91
C ALA A 155 5.73 -20.41 6.67
N GLN A 156 5.53 -21.47 5.90
CA GLN A 156 4.53 -21.49 4.84
C GLN A 156 3.11 -21.46 5.46
N PRO A 157 2.14 -20.76 4.84
CA PRO A 157 0.76 -20.80 5.31
C PRO A 157 0.22 -22.22 5.47
N SER A 158 -0.44 -22.47 6.61
CA SER A 158 -1.16 -23.70 6.92
C SER A 158 -2.64 -23.40 7.20
N ASP A 159 -3.47 -24.44 7.23
CA ASP A 159 -4.91 -24.30 7.49
C ASP A 159 -5.23 -23.73 8.88
N GLU A 160 -4.29 -23.81 9.83
CA GLU A 160 -4.37 -23.17 11.15
C GLU A 160 -4.43 -21.64 11.08
N TRP A 161 -4.11 -21.06 9.92
CA TRP A 161 -4.12 -19.62 9.69
C TRP A 161 -5.47 -19.13 9.19
N SER A 162 -6.39 -20.05 8.87
CA SER A 162 -7.77 -19.73 8.56
C SER A 162 -8.43 -19.07 9.78
N GLY A 163 -8.86 -17.82 9.63
CA GLY A 163 -9.46 -17.03 10.71
C GLY A 163 -8.49 -16.06 11.41
N LEU A 164 -7.20 -16.05 11.08
CA LEU A 164 -6.33 -14.94 11.47
C LEU A 164 -6.75 -13.68 10.73
N THR A 165 -7.27 -12.70 11.46
CA THR A 165 -7.65 -11.40 10.89
C THR A 165 -6.41 -10.67 10.38
N VAL A 166 -6.19 -10.70 9.07
CA VAL A 166 -5.19 -9.87 8.42
C VAL A 166 -5.74 -8.44 8.33
N TYR A 167 -5.27 -7.57 9.21
CA TYR A 167 -5.55 -6.15 9.11
C TYR A 167 -4.72 -5.57 7.97
N LYS A 168 -5.37 -5.25 6.86
CA LYS A 168 -4.74 -4.46 5.79
C LYS A 168 -4.31 -3.12 6.39
N SER A 169 -3.04 -2.74 6.24
CA SER A 169 -2.61 -1.38 6.53
C SER A 169 -3.51 -0.39 5.77
N GLY A 170 -4.08 0.58 6.49
CA GLY A 170 -5.03 1.55 5.96
C GLY A 170 -6.50 1.37 6.37
N LYS A 171 -6.91 0.22 6.94
CA LYS A 171 -8.25 0.06 7.53
C LYS A 171 -8.17 0.15 9.05
N VAL A 172 -8.70 1.22 9.63
CA VAL A 172 -8.97 1.29 11.07
C VAL A 172 -10.37 0.70 11.28
N LEU A 173 -10.53 -0.17 12.29
CA LEU A 173 -11.84 -0.64 12.75
C LEU A 173 -12.69 0.54 13.25
#